data_AF-Q07892-F1
#
_entry.id   AF-Q07892-F1
#
_cell.length_a   1.000
_cell.length_b   1.000
_cell.length_c   1.000
_cell.angle_alpha   90.00
_cell.angle_beta   90.00
_cell.angle_gamma   90.00
#
_symmetry.space_group_name_H-M   'P 1'
#
loop_
_entity.id
_entity.type
_entity.pdbx_description
1 polymer ?
#
loop_
_entity_poly.entity_id
_entity_poly.type
_entity_poly.pdbx_seq_one_letter_code
_entity_poly.pdbx_strand_id
1 'polypeptide(L)'
;MNCKPLILCTFVAVAMCLVHFGNALPAISHYTHKRFDSMGGIDFVQVCLNNCVQCKTMLGDYFQGQTCALSCLKFKGKAIPDCEDIASIAPFLNALE
;
A
#
# COMPACT_ATOMS: atom_id res chain seq x y z
N MET A 1 29.34 -19.45 -47.62
CA MET A 1 28.28 -18.48 -47.28
C MET A 1 28.80 -17.57 -46.17
N ASN A 2 28.74 -16.25 -46.35
CA ASN A 2 29.22 -15.29 -45.36
C ASN A 2 28.11 -15.09 -44.31
N CYS A 3 28.20 -15.79 -43.17
CA CYS A 3 27.18 -15.79 -42.11
C CYS A 3 27.21 -14.54 -41.21
N LYS A 4 28.21 -13.67 -41.36
CA LYS A 4 28.36 -12.44 -40.57
C LYS A 4 27.10 -11.54 -40.52
N PRO A 5 26.42 -11.22 -41.64
CA PRO A 5 25.20 -10.40 -41.59
C PRO A 5 24.03 -11.13 -40.91
N LEU A 6 23.93 -12.46 -41.07
CA LEU A 6 22.87 -13.24 -40.43
C LEU A 6 23.02 -13.25 -38.91
N ILE A 7 24.25 -13.40 -38.40
CA ILE A 7 24.56 -13.37 -36.96
C ILE A 7 24.33 -11.96 -36.38
N LEU A 8 24.65 -10.91 -37.14
CA LEU A 8 24.40 -9.53 -36.71
C LEU A 8 22.89 -9.25 -36.61
N CYS A 9 22.11 -9.68 -37.61
CA CYS A 9 20.65 -9.52 -37.61
C CYS A 9 19.98 -10.25 -36.45
N THR A 10 20.40 -11.48 -36.13
CA THR A 10 19.85 -12.21 -34.98
C THR A 10 20.19 -11.54 -33.66
N PHE A 11 21.41 -11.02 -33.50
CA PHE A 11 21.79 -10.28 -32.28
C PHE A 11 20.95 -9.02 -32.08
N VAL A 12 20.75 -8.23 -33.15
CA VAL A 12 19.93 -7.01 -33.11
C VAL A 12 18.46 -7.35 -32.81
N ALA A 13 17.92 -8.39 -33.43
CA ALA A 13 16.54 -8.82 -33.18
C ALA A 13 16.32 -9.25 -31.72
N VAL A 14 17.24 -10.05 -31.15
CA VAL A 14 17.18 -10.46 -29.75
C VAL A 14 17.28 -9.25 -28.81
N ALA A 15 18.19 -8.31 -29.07
CA ALA A 15 18.32 -7.09 -28.27
C ALA A 15 17.05 -6.24 -28.30
N MET A 16 16.42 -6.06 -29.47
CA MET A 16 15.16 -5.33 -29.58
C MET A 16 14.01 -6.03 -28.86
N CYS A 17 13.92 -7.37 -28.93
CA CYS A 17 12.95 -8.13 -28.15
C CYS A 17 13.13 -7.92 -26.65
N LEU A 18 14.37 -7.97 -26.14
CA LEU A 18 14.66 -7.75 -24.71
C LEU A 18 14.26 -6.35 -24.24
N VAL A 19 14.51 -5.31 -25.05
CA VAL A 19 14.10 -3.93 -24.73
C VAL A 19 12.58 -3.79 -24.73
N HIS A 20 11.88 -4.39 -25.70
CA HIS A 20 10.41 -4.36 -25.74
C HIS A 20 9.77 -5.13 -24.59
N PHE A 21 10.28 -6.32 -24.23
CA PHE A 21 9.78 -7.07 -23.07
C PHE A 21 10.09 -6.37 -21.75
N GLY A 22 11.26 -5.74 -21.62
CA GLY A 22 11.61 -4.97 -20.43
C GLY A 22 10.65 -3.79 -20.18
N ASN A 23 10.19 -3.14 -21.26
CA ASN A 23 9.18 -2.06 -21.18
C ASN A 23 7.74 -2.58 -21.00
N ALA A 24 7.49 -3.86 -21.28
CA ALA A 24 6.17 -4.49 -21.13
C ALA A 24 5.93 -5.07 -19.73
N LEU A 25 6.93 -5.10 -18.84
CA LEU A 25 6.66 -5.33 -17.42
C LEU A 25 6.08 -4.04 -16.82
N PRO A 26 4.78 -4.00 -16.45
CA PRO A 26 4.31 -2.91 -15.62
C PRO A 26 5.13 -2.97 -14.34
N ALA A 27 5.74 -1.85 -13.98
CA ALA A 27 6.59 -1.73 -12.81
C ALA A 27 5.84 -2.21 -11.55
N ILE A 28 6.07 -3.47 -11.19
CA ILE A 28 5.67 -4.09 -9.91
C ILE A 28 6.28 -3.30 -8.74
N SER A 29 7.28 -2.46 -9.02
CA SER A 29 7.88 -1.48 -8.12
C SER A 29 6.85 -0.60 -7.38
N HIS A 30 5.70 -0.25 -8.00
CA HIS A 30 4.71 0.59 -7.32
C HIS A 30 3.91 -0.11 -6.20
N TYR A 31 3.84 -1.44 -6.18
CA TYR A 31 3.09 -2.18 -5.15
C TYR A 31 3.99 -2.74 -4.04
N THR A 32 5.27 -3.01 -4.32
CA THR A 32 6.17 -3.69 -3.37
C THR A 32 7.04 -2.74 -2.55
N HIS A 33 7.23 -1.48 -2.97
CA HIS A 33 8.10 -0.53 -2.22
C HIS A 33 7.48 0.02 -0.93
N LYS A 34 6.14 0.01 -0.75
CA LYS A 34 5.51 0.56 0.47
C LYS A 34 5.71 -0.27 1.76
N ARG A 35 6.48 -1.35 1.73
CA ARG A 35 6.69 -2.21 2.91
C ARG A 35 8.12 -2.24 3.45
N PHE A 36 9.06 -1.49 2.87
CA PHE A 36 10.45 -1.52 3.33
C PHE A 36 11.12 -0.14 3.27
N ASP A 37 10.53 0.87 3.91
CA ASP A 37 11.24 2.12 4.18
C ASP A 37 11.41 2.34 5.68
N SER A 38 12.67 2.40 6.09
CA SER A 38 13.18 2.54 7.45
C SER A 38 13.02 3.98 8.00
N MET A 39 11.84 4.59 7.82
CA MET A 39 11.43 5.88 8.42
C MET A 39 9.93 5.85 8.78
N GLY A 40 9.56 4.84 9.58
CA GLY A 40 8.18 4.49 9.95
C GLY A 40 7.47 5.51 10.83
N GLY A 41 7.04 6.63 10.24
CA GLY A 41 6.10 7.57 10.87
C GLY A 41 4.87 7.81 10.00
N ILE A 42 5.06 7.98 8.70
CA ILE A 42 3.96 8.22 7.74
C ILE A 42 3.21 6.92 7.43
N ASP A 43 3.91 5.78 7.39
CA ASP A 43 3.28 4.48 7.10
C ASP A 43 2.33 4.06 8.21
N PHE A 44 2.70 4.25 9.48
CA PHE A 44 1.81 3.93 10.60
C PHE A 44 0.57 4.82 10.60
N VAL A 45 0.69 6.10 10.22
CA VAL A 45 -0.48 6.96 10.05
C VAL A 45 -1.39 6.41 8.97
N GLN A 46 -0.84 5.98 7.83
CA GLN A 46 -1.65 5.43 6.74
C GLN A 46 -2.32 4.10 7.12
N VAL A 47 -1.61 3.20 7.82
CA VAL A 47 -2.21 1.97 8.36
C VAL A 47 -3.29 2.29 9.39
N CYS A 48 -3.05 3.24 10.30
CA CYS A 48 -4.03 3.68 11.29
C CYS A 48 -5.30 4.24 10.62
N LEU A 49 -5.15 5.11 9.63
CA LEU A 49 -6.27 5.69 8.88
C LEU A 49 -7.05 4.61 8.12
N ASN A 50 -6.37 3.67 7.47
CA ASN A 50 -7.03 2.55 6.78
C ASN A 50 -7.86 1.69 7.74
N ASN A 51 -7.34 1.41 8.94
CA ASN A 51 -8.11 0.69 9.96
C ASN A 51 -9.31 1.51 10.45
N CYS A 52 -9.19 2.84 10.63
CA CYS A 52 -10.36 3.68 10.95
C CYS A 52 -11.47 3.55 9.89
N VAL A 53 -11.12 3.56 8.60
CA VAL A 53 -12.09 3.38 7.50
C VAL A 53 -12.72 1.99 7.55
N GLN A 54 -11.93 0.96 7.81
CA GLN A 54 -12.41 -0.42 7.93
C GLN A 54 -13.38 -0.57 9.10
N CYS A 55 -13.05 -0.05 10.29
CA CYS A 55 -13.93 -0.14 11.46
C CYS A 55 -15.22 0.66 11.23
N LYS A 56 -15.15 1.84 10.59
CA LYS A 56 -16.35 2.59 10.20
C LYS A 56 -17.23 1.81 9.22
N THR A 57 -16.63 1.06 8.30
CA THR A 57 -17.36 0.23 7.33
C THR A 57 -18.06 -0.94 8.01
N MET A 58 -17.41 -1.59 8.99
CA MET A 58 -18.00 -2.72 9.72
C MET A 58 -19.05 -2.30 10.76
N LEU A 59 -18.76 -1.25 11.52
CA LEU A 59 -19.57 -0.85 12.68
C LEU A 59 -20.59 0.25 12.34
N GLY A 60 -20.49 0.86 11.16
CA GLY A 60 -21.39 1.93 10.74
C GLY A 60 -21.38 3.10 11.72
N ASP A 61 -22.56 3.55 12.12
CA ASP A 61 -22.72 4.74 12.97
C ASP A 61 -22.35 4.55 14.44
N TYR A 62 -22.15 3.31 14.87
CA TYR A 62 -21.56 3.01 16.17
C TYR A 62 -20.10 3.44 16.27
N PHE A 63 -19.39 3.64 15.14
CA PHE A 63 -17.98 4.02 15.13
C PHE A 63 -17.75 5.45 14.64
N GLN A 64 -17.05 6.23 15.45
CA GLN A 64 -16.67 7.61 15.17
C GLN A 64 -15.37 7.67 14.33
N GLY A 65 -15.49 7.34 13.04
CA GLY A 65 -14.35 7.30 12.12
C GLY A 65 -13.55 8.62 12.04
N GLN A 66 -14.21 9.77 12.18
CA GLN A 66 -13.55 11.08 12.16
C GLN A 66 -12.66 11.28 13.40
N THR A 67 -13.17 10.94 14.59
CA THR A 67 -12.41 10.98 15.85
C THR A 67 -11.21 10.02 15.81
N CYS A 68 -11.41 8.83 15.27
CA CYS A 68 -10.34 7.86 15.02
C CYS A 68 -9.23 8.43 14.13
N ALA A 69 -9.59 9.03 12.99
CA ALA A 69 -8.64 9.60 12.05
C ALA A 69 -7.83 10.76 12.67
N LEU A 70 -8.48 11.62 13.47
CA LEU A 70 -7.80 12.69 14.20
C LEU A 70 -6.80 12.13 15.22
N SER A 71 -7.14 11.04 15.92
CA SER A 71 -6.20 10.34 16.80
C SER A 71 -5.00 9.76 16.04
N CYS A 72 -5.22 9.14 14.87
CA CYS A 72 -4.13 8.66 14.02
C CYS A 72 -3.14 9.76 13.67
N LEU A 73 -3.62 10.94 13.29
CA LEU A 73 -2.78 12.11 12.99
C LEU A 73 -2.06 12.63 14.24
N LYS A 74 -2.80 12.80 15.34
CA LYS A 74 -2.28 13.33 16.61
C LYS A 74 -1.14 12.47 17.16
N PHE A 75 -1.28 11.16 17.09
CA PHE A 75 -0.30 10.21 17.65
C PHE A 75 0.62 9.60 16.60
N LYS A 76 0.61 10.11 15.36
CA LYS A 76 1.44 9.63 14.25
C LYS A 76 1.31 8.11 14.02
N GLY A 77 0.10 7.59 14.14
CA GLY A 77 -0.21 6.17 13.93
C GLY A 77 0.34 5.21 14.99
N LYS A 78 0.82 5.70 16.15
CA LYS A 78 1.38 4.84 17.21
C LYS A 78 0.36 3.92 17.89
N ALA A 79 -0.92 4.28 17.87
CA ALA A 79 -2.02 3.47 18.38
C ALA A 79 -2.95 3.17 17.21
N ILE A 80 -2.75 2.01 16.58
CA ILE A 80 -3.55 1.55 15.44
C ILE A 80 -4.81 0.88 16.01
N PRO A 81 -6.01 1.34 15.64
CA PRO A 81 -7.25 0.65 16.01
C PRO A 81 -7.33 -0.70 15.28
N ASP A 82 -7.81 -1.71 15.98
CA ASP A 82 -8.15 -3.02 15.44
C ASP A 82 -9.65 -3.23 15.66
N CYS A 83 -10.38 -3.43 14.56
CA CYS A 83 -11.83 -3.51 14.60
C CYS A 83 -12.36 -4.75 15.33
N GLU A 84 -11.51 -5.78 15.51
CA GLU A 84 -11.84 -7.00 16.23
C GLU A 84 -11.44 -6.90 17.73
N ASP A 85 -10.56 -5.97 18.10
CA ASP A 85 -10.20 -5.68 19.49
C ASP A 85 -10.96 -4.48 20.04
N ILE A 86 -12.04 -4.77 20.78
CA ILE A 86 -12.89 -3.77 21.44
C ILE A 86 -12.06 -2.83 22.32
N ALA A 87 -11.00 -3.29 22.99
CA ALA A 87 -10.19 -2.43 23.84
C ALA A 87 -9.46 -1.34 23.04
N SER A 88 -9.07 -1.64 21.80
CA SER A 88 -8.40 -0.69 20.91
C SER A 88 -9.35 0.36 20.31
N ILE A 89 -10.62 0.00 20.09
CA ILE A 89 -11.63 0.87 19.46
C ILE A 89 -12.61 1.51 20.43
N ALA A 90 -12.64 1.09 21.71
CA ALA A 90 -13.52 1.65 22.73
C ALA A 90 -13.58 3.18 22.79
N PRO A 91 -12.47 3.94 22.60
CA PRO A 91 -12.50 5.41 22.59
C PRO A 91 -13.29 6.02 21.42
N PHE A 92 -13.57 5.23 20.38
CA PHE A 92 -14.21 5.66 19.14
C PHE A 92 -15.61 5.05 18.97
N LEU A 93 -16.07 4.24 19.92
CA LEU A 93 -17.43 3.72 19.91
C LEU A 93 -18.38 4.76 20.49
N ASN A 94 -19.44 5.09 19.76
CA ASN A 94 -20.60 5.73 20.33
C ASN A 94 -21.44 4.65 20.99
N ALA A 95 -21.64 4.76 22.30
CA ALA A 95 -22.85 4.22 22.90
C ALA A 95 -23.99 5.04 22.30
N LEU A 96 -24.59 4.55 21.21
CA LEU A 96 -25.84 5.10 20.73
C LEU A 96 -26.81 5.06 21.93
N GLU A 97 -27.15 6.25 22.39
CA GLU A 97 -28.14 6.54 23.43
C GLU A 97 -29.48 5.86 23.12
#